data_AF-A0A9D6MN28-F1
#
_entry.id   AF-A0A9D6MN28-F1
#
_cell.length_a   1.000
_cell.length_b   1.000
_cell.length_c   1.000
_cell.angle_alpha   90.00
_cell.angle_beta   90.00
_cell.angle_gamma   90.00
#
_symmetry.space_group_name_H-M   'P 1'
#
loop_
_entity.id
_entity.type
_entity.pdbx_description
1 polymer ?
#
loop_
_entity_poly.entity_id
_entity_poly.type
_entity_poly.pdbx_seq_one_letter_code
_entity_poly.pdbx_strand_id
1 'polypeptide(L)' 'MSDDRVAENLLTVEAHFHSEAAHEIQTALALFTDDIVWEAPAPNGLNRRFSGKEPVAANYRALWASMRDV' A
#
# COMPACT_ATOMS: atom_id res chain seq x y z
N MET A 1 -4.11 -24.83 5.49
CA MET A 1 -3.16 -24.02 4.68
C MET A 1 -1.79 -24.62 4.92
N SER A 2 -0.98 -24.86 3.88
CA SER A 2 0.40 -25.32 4.08
C SER A 2 1.27 -24.17 4.60
N ASP A 3 2.27 -24.48 5.42
CA ASP A 3 3.20 -23.50 5.99
C ASP A 3 3.91 -22.66 4.90
N ASP A 4 4.14 -23.24 3.72
CA ASP A 4 4.73 -22.56 2.56
C ASP A 4 3.92 -21.33 2.13
N ARG A 5 2.58 -21.42 2.13
CA ARG A 5 1.71 -20.31 1.73
C ARG A 5 1.73 -19.17 2.75
N VAL A 6 1.89 -19.51 4.03
CA VAL A 6 2.04 -18.51 5.09
C VAL A 6 3.37 -17.78 4.91
N ALA A 7 4.46 -18.50 4.62
CA ALA A 7 5.76 -17.91 4.36
C ALA A 7 5.74 -16.96 3.14
N GLU A 8 5.13 -17.38 2.01
CA GLU A 8 4.97 -16.54 0.81
C GLU A 8 4.18 -15.25 1.09
N ASN A 9 3.09 -15.33 1.84
CA ASN A 9 2.31 -14.16 2.23
C ASN A 9 3.13 -13.20 3.09
N LEU A 10 3.90 -13.71 4.05
CA LEU A 10 4.74 -12.89 4.92
C LEU A 10 5.84 -12.17 4.15
N LEU A 11 6.50 -12.86 3.20
CA LEU A 11 7.50 -12.26 2.31
C LEU A 11 6.90 -11.13 1.45
N THR A 12 5.67 -11.31 0.98
CA THR A 12 4.95 -10.30 0.19
C THR A 12 4.65 -9.05 1.04
N VAL A 13 4.23 -9.24 2.29
CA VAL A 13 3.98 -8.14 3.23
C VAL A 13 5.27 -7.41 3.60
N GLU A 14 6.36 -8.15 3.83
CA GLU A 14 7.68 -7.56 4.10
C GLU A 14 8.17 -6.70 2.92
N ALA A 15 8.07 -7.22 1.70
CA ALA A 15 8.42 -6.47 0.49
C ALA A 15 7.61 -5.17 0.33
N HIS A 16 6.32 -5.21 0.67
CA HIS A 16 5.45 -4.03 0.64
C HIS A 16 5.97 -2.94 1.59
N PHE A 17 6.18 -3.26 2.87
CA PHE A 17 6.68 -2.30 3.85
C PHE A 17 8.06 -1.74 3.49
N HIS A 18 8.95 -2.57 2.95
CA HIS A 18 10.27 -2.12 2.50
C HIS A 18 10.15 -1.09 1.37
N SER A 19 9.28 -1.35 0.39
CA SER A 19 9.04 -0.41 -0.73
C SER A 19 8.40 0.90 -0.28
N GLU A 20 7.51 0.87 0.72
CA GLU A 20 6.94 2.08 1.33
C GLU A 20 7.99 2.92 2.03
N ALA A 21 8.87 2.29 2.83
CA ALA A 21 9.96 2.97 3.53
C ALA A 21 10.97 3.62 2.57
N ALA A 22 11.16 3.05 1.39
CA ALA A 22 12.00 3.60 0.33
C ALA A 22 11.26 4.62 -0.57
N HIS A 23 9.99 4.92 -0.30
CA HIS A 23 9.12 5.76 -1.15
C HIS A 23 8.96 5.24 -2.60
N GLU A 24 9.13 3.94 -2.81
CA GLU A 24 9.05 3.28 -4.11
C GLU A 24 7.61 2.85 -4.43
N ILE A 25 6.73 3.83 -4.65
CA ILE A 25 5.28 3.60 -4.84
C ILE A 25 4.98 2.59 -5.96
N GLN A 26 5.74 2.60 -7.06
CA GLN A 26 5.50 1.67 -8.16
C GLN A 26 5.89 0.23 -7.80
N THR A 27 6.97 0.04 -7.04
CA THR A 27 7.38 -1.26 -6.49
C THR A 27 6.30 -1.79 -5.54
N ALA A 28 5.77 -0.94 -4.65
CA ALA A 28 4.68 -1.29 -3.74
C ALA A 28 3.42 -1.76 -4.50
N LEU A 29 3.03 -1.03 -5.55
CA LEU A 29 1.85 -1.34 -6.36
C LEU A 29 1.99 -2.61 -7.21
N ALA A 30 3.21 -3.00 -7.56
CA ALA A 30 3.46 -4.21 -8.34
C ALA A 30 3.13 -5.50 -7.56
N LEU A 31 3.12 -5.44 -6.22
CA LEU A 31 2.74 -6.55 -5.35
C LEU A 31 1.23 -6.83 -5.34
N PHE A 32 0.43 -5.91 -5.90
CA PHE A 32 -1.03 -6.05 -5.94
C PHE A 32 -1.54 -6.34 -7.34
N THR A 33 -2.69 -7.02 -7.37
CA THR A 33 -3.54 -7.18 -8.54
C THR A 33 -4.19 -5.85 -8.92
N ASP A 34 -4.74 -5.78 -10.13
CA ASP A 34 -5.34 -4.55 -10.66
C ASP A 34 -6.65 -4.16 -9.93
N ASP A 35 -7.27 -5.12 -9.25
CA ASP A 35 -8.46 -4.94 -8.41
C ASP A 35 -8.15 -4.59 -6.94
N ILE A 36 -6.93 -4.12 -6.65
CA ILE A 36 -6.52 -3.64 -5.32
C ILE A 36 -7.57 -2.73 -4.69
N VAL A 37 -7.84 -2.96 -3.40
CA VAL A 37 -8.64 -2.06 -2.56
C VAL A 37 -7.78 -1.60 -1.40
N TRP A 38 -7.71 -0.29 -1.21
CA TRP A 38 -7.07 0.30 -0.03
C TRP A 38 -8.09 1.06 0.81
N GLU A 39 -8.24 0.64 2.06
CA GLU A 39 -8.97 1.35 3.10
C GLU A 39 -8.00 2.20 3.92
N ALA A 40 -7.78 3.43 3.49
CA ALA A 40 -6.86 4.34 4.15
C ALA A 40 -7.57 5.07 5.31
N PRO A 41 -6.96 5.11 6.51
CA PRO A 41 -7.49 5.92 7.60
C PRO A 41 -7.45 7.40 7.20
N ALA A 42 -8.50 8.14 7.55
CA ALA A 42 -8.54 9.58 7.33
C ALA A 42 -8.67 10.34 8.66
N PRO A 43 -8.13 11.56 8.77
CA PRO A 43 -8.15 12.34 10.02
C PRO A 43 -9.55 12.66 10.55
N ASN A 44 -10.58 12.61 9.68
CA ASN A 44 -11.98 12.82 10.05
C ASN A 44 -12.66 11.57 10.65
N GLY A 45 -11.91 10.50 10.90
CA GLY A 45 -12.44 9.24 11.45
C GLY A 45 -13.25 8.39 10.47
N LEU A 46 -13.33 8.80 9.20
CA LEU A 46 -14.02 8.04 8.14
C LEU A 46 -12.98 7.46 7.19
N ASN A 47 -12.80 6.13 7.21
CA ASN A 47 -11.91 5.46 6.28
C ASN A 47 -12.27 5.81 4.82
N ARG A 48 -11.25 6.13 4.03
CA ARG A 48 -11.40 6.33 2.59
C ARG A 48 -11.10 5.02 1.89
N ARG A 49 -11.95 4.67 0.92
CA ARG A 49 -11.75 3.49 0.09
C ARG A 49 -11.30 3.90 -1.30
N PHE A 50 -10.17 3.38 -1.74
CA PHE A 50 -9.64 3.52 -3.09
C PHE A 50 -9.65 2.15 -3.77
N SER A 51 -10.06 2.10 -5.04
CA SER A 51 -10.12 0.86 -5.82
C SER A 51 -9.32 1.04 -7.10
N GLY A 52 -8.46 0.07 -7.40
CA GLY A 52 -7.56 0.09 -8.55
C GLY A 52 -6.25 0.82 -8.29
N LYS A 53 -5.24 0.48 -9.09
CA LYS A 53 -3.86 0.98 -8.92
C LYS A 53 -3.74 2.48 -9.06
N GLU A 54 -4.47 3.11 -9.97
CA GLU A 54 -4.39 4.55 -10.21
C GLU A 54 -4.87 5.39 -9.00
N PRO A 55 -6.10 5.19 -8.46
CA PRO A 55 -6.52 5.90 -7.25
C PRO A 55 -5.63 5.64 -6.04
N VAL A 56 -5.16 4.40 -5.86
CA VAL A 56 -4.25 4.05 -4.77
C VAL A 56 -2.90 4.78 -4.92
N ALA A 57 -2.33 4.81 -6.12
CA ALA A 57 -1.09 5.54 -6.40
C ALA A 57 -1.23 7.04 -6.12
N ALA A 58 -2.36 7.64 -6.52
CA ALA A 58 -2.63 9.05 -6.28
C ALA A 58 -2.69 9.36 -4.78
N ASN A 59 -3.38 8.52 -4.00
CA ASN A 59 -3.45 8.68 -2.55
C ASN A 59 -2.09 8.49 -1.87
N TYR A 60 -1.28 7.50 -2.29
CA TYR A 60 0.08 7.31 -1.79
C TYR A 60 0.95 8.56 -1.98
N ARG A 61 0.94 9.13 -3.19
CA ARG A 61 1.72 10.35 -3.48
C ARG A 61 1.27 11.52 -2.62
N ALA A 62 -0.04 11.69 -2.43
CA ALA A 62 -0.59 12.72 -1.57
C ALA A 62 -0.19 12.54 -0.09
N LEU A 63 -0.23 11.29 0.40
CA LEU A 63 0.18 10.94 1.76
C LEU A 63 1.65 11.30 2.00
N TRP A 64 2.56 10.83 1.12
CA TRP A 64 3.99 11.13 1.24
C TRP A 64 4.30 12.62 1.10
N ALA A 65 3.60 13.34 0.23
CA ALA A 65 3.75 14.79 0.13
C ALA A 65 3.36 15.49 1.44
N SER A 66 2.30 15.01 2.12
CA SER A 66 1.86 15.57 3.40
C SER A 66 2.81 15.28 4.58
N MET A 67 3.67 14.27 4.44
CA MET A 67 4.66 13.86 5.45
C MET A 67 6.07 14.40 5.17
N ARG A 68 6.28 15.19 4.11
CA ARG A 68 7.62 15.65 3.72
C ARG A 68 8.22 16.70 4.66
N ASP A 69 7.38 17.33 5.50
CA ASP A 69 7.76 18.44 6.40
C ASP A 69 7.77 18.04 7.90
N VAL A 70 7.82 16.74 8.23
CA VAL A 70 7.97 16.22 9.60
C VAL A 70 9.34 15.62 9.88
#